data_AF-A0A6N8Z523-F1
#
_entry.id   AF-A0A6N8Z523-F1
#
_cell.length_a   1.000
_cell.length_b   1.000
_cell.length_c   1.000
_cell.angle_alpha   90.00
_cell.angle_beta   90.00
_cell.angle_gamma   90.00
#
_symmetry.space_group_name_H-M   'P 1'
#
loop_
_entity.id
_entity.type
_entity.pdbx_description
1 polymer ?
#
loop_
_entity_poly.entity_id
_entity_poly.type
_entity_poly.pdbx_seq_one_letter_code
_entity_poly.pdbx_strand_id
1 'polypeptide(L)' 'MTRVTELTPLHKRLQFGPMAATLPERIALARLNQLDYACFLEIILSDEINRRADRRMELRVRNAGFEEI' A
#
# COMPACT_ATOMS: atom_id res chain seq x y z
N MET A 1 -5.02 20.83 -8.24
CA MET A 1 -5.96 19.78 -7.77
C MET A 1 -5.49 18.44 -8.33
N THR A 2 -4.74 17.66 -7.56
CA THR A 2 -4.27 16.33 -8.01
C THR A 2 -5.49 15.42 -8.11
N ARG A 3 -5.86 15.06 -9.34
CA ARG A 3 -7.08 14.31 -9.66
C ARG A 3 -6.90 12.84 -9.25
N VAL A 4 -7.32 12.51 -8.04
CA VAL A 4 -7.39 11.14 -7.50
C VAL A 4 -8.15 10.18 -8.44
N THR A 5 -8.99 10.71 -9.34
CA THR A 5 -9.79 9.97 -10.32
C THR A 5 -9.00 9.28 -11.44
N GLU A 6 -7.76 9.67 -11.75
CA GLU A 6 -6.96 8.99 -12.80
C GLU A 6 -6.12 7.80 -12.29
N LEU A 7 -6.09 7.57 -10.97
CA LEU A 7 -5.24 6.54 -10.39
C LEU A 7 -5.92 5.16 -10.34
N THR A 8 -7.25 5.09 -10.44
CA THR A 8 -8.04 3.86 -10.33
C THR A 8 -7.63 2.75 -11.33
N PRO A 9 -7.37 3.04 -12.62
CA PRO A 9 -6.92 2.02 -13.57
C PRO A 9 -5.48 1.57 -13.29
N LEU A 10 -4.61 2.50 -12.85
CA LEU A 10 -3.22 2.22 -12.50
C LEU A 10 -3.11 1.40 -11.21
N HIS A 11 -4.02 1.59 -10.25
CA HIS A 11 -4.08 0.85 -8.99
C HIS A 11 -4.30 -0.65 -9.18
N LYS A 12 -5.09 -1.07 -10.19
CA LYS A 12 -5.24 -2.50 -10.51
C LYS A 12 -3.96 -3.13 -11.07
N ARG A 13 -3.19 -2.38 -11.87
CA ARG A 13 -1.91 -2.85 -12.44
C ARG A 13 -0.76 -2.81 -11.42
N LEU A 14 -0.74 -1.80 -10.55
CA LEU A 14 0.25 -1.64 -9.48
C LEU A 14 -0.11 -2.44 -8.22
N GLN A 15 -1.32 -3.01 -8.16
CA GLN A 15 -1.88 -3.74 -7.02
C GLN A 15 -1.94 -2.91 -5.73
N PHE A 16 -2.12 -1.59 -5.84
CA PHE A 16 -2.30 -0.67 -4.70
C PHE A 16 -3.67 -0.85 -4.04
N GLY A 17 -3.98 -2.05 -3.54
CA GLY A 17 -5.29 -2.44 -3.02
C GLY A 17 -5.79 -1.55 -1.85
N PRO A 18 -5.71 -2.00 -0.59
CA PRO A 18 -6.18 -1.21 0.56
C PRO A 18 -5.40 0.10 0.77
N MET A 19 -4.20 0.26 0.20
CA MET A 19 -3.43 1.49 0.33
C MET A 19 -4.12 2.72 -0.28
N ALA A 20 -4.96 2.50 -1.30
CA ALA A 20 -5.75 3.56 -1.92
C ALA A 20 -6.65 4.30 -0.91
N ALA A 21 -7.20 3.59 0.06
CA ALA A 21 -8.05 4.17 1.09
C ALA A 21 -7.25 5.08 2.05
N THR A 22 -5.99 4.73 2.32
CA THR A 22 -5.10 5.47 3.24
C THR A 22 -4.23 6.53 2.53
N LEU A 23 -4.24 6.56 1.20
CA LEU A 23 -3.36 7.42 0.40
C LEU A 23 -3.58 8.92 0.67
N PRO A 24 -4.82 9.44 0.83
CA PRO A 24 -5.05 10.85 1.14
C PRO A 24 -4.40 11.27 2.48
N GLU A 25 -4.52 10.43 3.50
CA GLU A 25 -3.94 10.68 4.82
C GLU A 25 -2.40 10.63 4.77
N ARG A 26 -1.84 9.63 4.09
CA ARG A 26 -0.39 9.50 3.88
C ARG A 26 0.20 10.72 3.15
N ILE A 27 -0.52 11.27 2.16
CA ILE A 27 -0.12 12.52 1.48
C ILE A 27 -0.16 13.71 2.44
N ALA A 28 -1.20 13.81 3.27
CA ALA A 28 -1.30 14.90 4.26
C ALA A 28 -0.14 14.84 5.27
N LEU A 29 0.18 13.66 5.77
CA LEU A 29 1.32 13.44 6.67
C LEU A 29 2.67 13.73 5.99
N ALA A 30 2.87 13.31 4.74
CA ALA A 30 4.10 13.60 4.01
C ALA A 30 4.30 15.12 3.82
N ARG A 31 3.23 15.86 3.53
CA ARG A 31 3.28 17.32 3.43
C ARG A 31 3.59 17.98 4.77
N LEU A 32 2.95 17.53 5.86
CA LEU A 32 3.21 18.03 7.20
C LEU A 32 4.68 17.86 7.59
N ASN A 33 5.25 16.70 7.25
CA ASN A 33 6.65 16.36 7.54
C ASN A 33 7.64 16.84 6.46
N GLN A 34 7.16 17.60 5.46
CA GLN A 34 7.98 18.09 4.34
C GLN A 34 8.82 16.99 3.67
N LEU A 35 8.24 15.80 3.53
CA LEU A 35 8.93 14.67 2.93
C LEU A 35 9.23 14.94 1.46
N ASP A 36 10.45 14.60 1.04
CA ASP A 36 10.81 14.57 -0.38
C ASP A 36 9.97 13.52 -1.13
N TYR A 37 9.70 13.77 -2.41
CA TYR A 37 8.89 12.90 -3.25
C TYR A 37 9.51 11.51 -3.41
N ALA A 38 10.84 11.40 -3.54
CA ALA A 38 11.50 10.10 -3.67
C ALA A 38 11.37 9.30 -2.36
N CYS A 39 11.59 9.98 -1.24
CA CYS A 39 11.46 9.40 0.11
C CYS A 39 10.02 8.93 0.37
N PHE A 40 9.02 9.72 -0.04
CA PHE A 40 7.61 9.35 0.08
C PHE A 40 7.26 8.11 -0.75
N LEU A 41 7.73 8.05 -1.99
CA LEU A 41 7.51 6.89 -2.86
C LEU A 41 8.21 5.64 -2.31
N GLU A 42 9.43 5.77 -1.80
CA GLU A 42 10.17 4.66 -1.20
C GLU A 42 9.42 4.04 -0.02
N ILE A 43 8.91 4.86 0.90
CA ILE A 43 8.11 4.41 2.05
C ILE A 43 6.85 3.68 1.57
N ILE A 44 6.10 4.30 0.66
CA ILE A 44 4.83 3.75 0.16
C ILE A 44 5.02 2.43 -0.58
N LEU A 45 6.06 2.33 -1.42
CA LEU A 45 6.35 1.11 -2.16
C LEU A 45 6.86 0.00 -1.24
N SER A 46 7.64 0.35 -0.21
CA SER A 46 8.12 -0.62 0.80
C SER A 46 6.96 -1.21 1.60
N ASP A 47 6.03 -0.37 2.08
CA ASP A 47 4.82 -0.80 2.77
C ASP A 47 3.97 -1.73 1.91
N GLU A 48 3.81 -1.42 0.63
CA GLU A 48 3.08 -2.26 -0.32
C GLU A 48 3.74 -3.62 -0.53
N ILE A 49 5.07 -3.66 -0.66
CA ILE A 49 5.83 -4.91 -0.80
C ILE A 49 5.63 -5.78 0.44
N ASN A 50 5.79 -5.22 1.64
CA ASN A 50 5.62 -5.92 2.91
C ASN A 50 4.20 -6.48 3.04
N ARG A 51 3.18 -5.65 2.81
CA ARG A 51 1.78 -6.10 2.87
C ARG A 51 1.49 -7.27 1.92
N ARG A 52 2.08 -7.27 0.72
CA ARG A 52 1.92 -8.39 -0.22
C ARG A 52 2.64 -9.66 0.26
N ALA A 53 3.80 -9.52 0.88
CA ALA A 53 4.53 -10.63 1.46
C ALA A 53 3.72 -11.27 2.61
N ASP A 54 3.19 -10.45 3.51
CA ASP A 54 2.36 -10.88 4.64
C ASP A 54 1.10 -11.60 4.16
N ARG A 55 0.36 -11.00 3.23
CA ARG A 55 -0.84 -11.64 2.65
C ARG A 55 -0.52 -12.97 1.97
N ARG A 56 0.62 -13.08 1.29
CA ARG A 56 1.05 -14.34 0.66
C ARG A 56 1.41 -15.37 1.74
N MET A 57 2.00 -14.95 2.85
CA MET A 57 2.29 -15.82 3.98
C MET A 57 1.00 -16.31 4.63
N GLU A 58 0.07 -15.43 4.97
CA GLU A 58 -1.26 -15.76 5.50
C GLU A 58 -1.98 -16.77 4.62
N LEU A 59 -2.00 -16.57 3.30
CA LEU A 59 -2.61 -17.51 2.37
C LEU A 59 -1.93 -18.88 2.40
N ARG A 60 -0.60 -18.94 2.54
CA ARG A 60 0.13 -20.21 2.68
C ARG A 60 -0.18 -20.90 4.00
N VAL A 61 -0.22 -20.17 5.11
CA VAL A 61 -0.58 -20.68 6.45
C VAL A 61 -1.98 -21.27 6.42
N ARG A 62 -2.96 -20.50 5.90
CA ARG A 62 -4.35 -20.94 5.74
C ARG A 62 -4.47 -22.18 4.85
N ASN A 63 -3.79 -22.20 3.71
CA ASN A 63 -3.81 -23.34 2.79
C ASN A 63 -3.14 -24.59 3.37
N ALA A 64 -2.15 -24.40 4.26
CA ALA A 64 -1.48 -25.49 4.96
C ALA A 64 -2.30 -26.02 6.15
N GLY A 65 -3.48 -25.45 6.43
CA GLY A 65 -4.38 -25.93 7.49
C GLY A 65 -3.92 -25.59 8.91
N PHE A 66 -2.95 -24.68 9.06
CA PHE A 66 -2.60 -24.14 10.36
C PHE A 66 -3.63 -23.06 10.71
N GLU A 67 -4.67 -23.43 11.47
CA GLU A 67 -5.44 -22.44 12.22
C GLU A 67 -4.58 -21.98 13.41
N GLU A 68 -4.28 -20.67 13.47
CA GLU A 68 -3.74 -20.06 14.69
C GLU A 68 -4.77 -20.30 15.81
N ILE A 69 -4.39 -21.11 16.81
CA ILE A 69 -5.16 -21.38 18.03
C ILE A 69 -5.04 -20.18 18.97
#